data_AF-A0A1G0P8Z9-F1
#
_entry.id   AF-A0A1G0P8Z9-F1
#
_cell.length_a   1.000
_cell.length_b   1.000
_cell.length_c   1.000
_cell.angle_alpha   90.00
_cell.angle_beta   90.00
_cell.angle_gamma   90.00
#
_symmetry.space_group_name_H-M   'P 1'
#
loop_
_entity.id
_entity.type
_entity.pdbx_description
1 polymer ?
#
loop_
_entity_poly.entity_id
_entity_poly.type
_entity_poly.pdbx_seq_one_letter_code
_entity_poly.pdbx_strand_id
1 'polypeptide(L)'
;MQLSRPSTNALAAVGMALLFTPALFVTASMLKYQLGVGFLYDALAGIFSSRAFDRASPALLLGGLVMALALNVYAVADLSVRREQDAYAGRVRVARRVANLIVIAGSALLLTVLLGYLFVENFAPR
;
A
#
# COMPACT_ATOMS: atom_id res chain seq x y z
N MET A 1 -11.51 9.74 -27.59
CA MET A 1 -11.56 8.43 -26.90
C MET A 1 -11.76 8.71 -25.41
N GLN A 2 -13.01 8.66 -24.92
CA GLN A 2 -13.28 8.85 -23.48
C GLN A 2 -12.94 7.54 -22.76
N LEU A 3 -11.79 7.51 -22.07
CA LEU A 3 -11.44 6.41 -21.18
C LEU A 3 -12.49 6.35 -20.07
N SER A 4 -13.28 5.28 -20.04
CA SER A 4 -14.25 5.04 -18.96
C SER A 4 -13.48 4.94 -17.64
N ARG A 5 -13.78 5.80 -16.66
CA ARG A 5 -13.14 5.73 -15.34
C ARG A 5 -13.43 4.36 -14.72
N PRO A 6 -12.41 3.60 -14.28
CA PRO A 6 -12.62 2.32 -13.63
C PRO A 6 -13.48 2.50 -12.37
N SER A 7 -14.31 1.49 -12.06
CA SER A 7 -15.18 1.57 -10.89
C SER A 7 -14.33 1.65 -9.62
N THR A 8 -14.69 2.56 -8.72
CA THR A 8 -13.91 2.78 -7.50
C THR A 8 -13.85 1.55 -6.60
N ASN A 9 -14.88 0.71 -6.64
CA ASN A 9 -14.90 -0.57 -5.92
C ASN A 9 -13.87 -1.55 -6.51
N ALA A 10 -13.68 -1.56 -7.83
CA ALA A 10 -12.61 -2.34 -8.44
C ALA A 10 -11.22 -1.82 -8.04
N LEU A 11 -11.04 -0.49 -7.98
CA LEU A 11 -9.79 0.11 -7.49
C LEU A 11 -9.51 -0.24 -6.02
N ALA A 12 -10.56 -0.26 -5.17
CA ALA A 12 -10.44 -0.70 -3.79
C ALA A 12 -10.04 -2.18 -3.70
N ALA A 13 -10.67 -3.06 -4.49
CA ALA A 13 -10.37 -4.48 -4.50
C ALA A 13 -8.94 -4.77 -4.97
N VAL A 14 -8.49 -4.11 -6.04
CA VAL A 14 -7.10 -4.21 -6.52
C VAL A 14 -6.13 -3.69 -5.46
N GLY A 15 -6.43 -2.54 -4.84
CA GLY A 15 -5.61 -2.00 -3.76
C GLY A 15 -5.54 -2.93 -2.54
N MET A 16 -6.65 -3.58 -2.19
CA MET A 16 -6.70 -4.56 -1.11
C MET A 16 -5.82 -5.78 -1.42
N ALA A 17 -5.87 -6.28 -2.66
CA ALA A 17 -5.02 -7.38 -3.11
C ALA A 17 -3.53 -7.01 -3.09
N LEU A 18 -3.18 -5.79 -3.51
CA LEU A 18 -1.82 -5.27 -3.46
C LEU A 18 -1.32 -5.05 -2.02
N LEU A 19 -2.21 -4.65 -1.11
CA LEU A 19 -1.91 -4.47 0.31
C LEU A 19 -1.74 -5.80 1.04
N PHE A 20 -2.43 -6.86 0.60
CA PHE A 20 -2.50 -8.14 1.31
C PHE A 20 -1.13 -8.77 1.56
N THR A 21 -0.30 -8.93 0.53
CA THR A 21 1.03 -9.55 0.66
C THR A 21 1.93 -8.78 1.63
N PRO A 22 2.11 -7.45 1.51
CA PRO A 22 2.86 -6.69 2.50
C PRO A 22 2.28 -6.72 3.90
N ALA A 23 0.95 -6.67 4.05
CA ALA A 23 0.31 -6.79 5.36
C ALA A 23 0.60 -8.14 6.00
N LEU A 24 0.51 -9.22 5.23
CA LEU A 24 0.79 -10.58 5.68
C LEU A 24 2.27 -10.73 6.08
N PHE A 25 3.18 -10.22 5.26
CA PHE A 25 4.62 -10.26 5.53
C PHE A 25 4.98 -9.51 6.81
N VAL A 26 4.53 -8.26 6.94
CA VAL A 26 4.81 -7.44 8.13
C VAL A 26 4.19 -8.05 9.38
N THR A 27 2.95 -8.52 9.30
CA THR A 27 2.26 -9.15 10.44
C THR A 27 2.95 -10.44 10.87
N ALA A 28 3.28 -11.33 9.93
CA ALA A 28 4.01 -12.56 10.22
C ALA A 28 5.39 -12.29 10.83
N SER A 29 6.10 -11.27 10.31
CA SER A 29 7.42 -10.88 10.80
C SER A 29 7.35 -10.29 12.21
N MET A 30 6.38 -9.40 12.48
CA MET A 30 6.14 -8.85 13.82
C MET A 30 5.78 -9.95 14.82
N LEU A 31 4.86 -10.85 14.45
CA LEU A 31 4.47 -11.98 15.31
C LEU A 31 5.68 -12.84 15.67
N LYS A 32 6.51 -13.19 14.70
CA LYS A 32 7.69 -14.02 14.94
C LYS A 32 8.77 -13.29 15.75
N TYR A 33 9.18 -12.12 15.32
CA TYR A 33 10.37 -11.45 15.86
C TYR A 33 10.11 -10.58 17.08
N GLN A 34 8.89 -10.05 17.25
CA GLN A 34 8.55 -9.21 18.41
C GLN A 34 7.74 -9.95 19.46
N LEU A 35 6.84 -10.86 19.05
CA LEU A 35 5.94 -11.56 19.96
C LEU A 35 6.36 -13.01 20.22
N GLY A 36 7.37 -13.51 19.52
CA GLY A 36 7.84 -14.90 19.65
C GLY A 36 6.85 -15.95 19.08
N VAL A 37 5.79 -15.52 18.40
CA VAL A 37 4.77 -16.40 17.81
C VAL A 37 5.15 -16.71 16.36
N GLY A 38 5.86 -17.82 16.17
CA GLY A 38 6.38 -18.24 14.86
C GLY A 38 5.35 -18.81 13.89
N PHE A 39 4.20 -19.32 14.36
CA PHE A 39 3.25 -20.12 13.58
C PHE A 39 2.96 -19.59 12.16
N LEU A 40 2.58 -18.32 12.03
CA LEU A 40 2.21 -17.74 10.74
C LEU A 40 3.41 -17.58 9.81
N TYR A 41 4.56 -17.16 10.36
CA TYR A 41 5.78 -17.02 9.58
C TYR A 41 6.31 -18.38 9.14
N ASP A 42 6.28 -19.37 10.02
CA ASP A 42 6.80 -20.70 9.75
C ASP A 42 5.95 -21.43 8.70
N ALA A 43 4.62 -21.23 8.72
CA ALA A 43 3.73 -21.71 7.65
C ALA A 43 4.04 -21.09 6.27
N LEU A 44 4.55 -19.86 6.25
CA LEU A 44 4.88 -19.12 5.02
C LEU A 44 6.39 -19.13 4.70
N ALA A 45 7.20 -19.79 5.52
CA ALA A 45 8.67 -19.72 5.43
C ALA A 45 9.18 -20.22 4.07
N GLY A 46 8.54 -21.25 3.50
CA GLY A 46 8.90 -21.75 2.16
C GLY A 46 8.77 -20.69 1.06
N ILE A 47 7.83 -19.74 1.21
CA ILE A 47 7.65 -18.62 0.29
C ILE A 47 8.62 -17.50 0.64
N PHE A 48 8.63 -17.06 1.90
CA PHE A 48 9.42 -15.90 2.35
C PHE A 48 10.92 -16.12 2.30
N SER A 49 11.39 -17.36 2.41
CA SER A 49 12.81 -17.72 2.28
C SER A 49 13.21 -18.16 0.87
N SER A 50 12.30 -18.04 -0.12
CA SER A 50 12.62 -18.37 -1.50
C SER A 50 13.47 -17.27 -2.15
N ARG A 51 14.48 -17.65 -2.96
CA ARG A 51 15.30 -16.68 -3.72
C ARG A 51 14.46 -15.77 -4.63
N ALA A 52 13.32 -16.28 -5.11
CA ALA A 52 12.39 -15.52 -5.93
C ALA A 52 11.74 -14.41 -5.11
N PHE A 53 11.30 -14.72 -3.89
CA PHE A 53 10.75 -13.73 -2.97
C PHE A 53 11.81 -12.72 -2.54
N ASP A 54 13.03 -13.13 -2.19
CA ASP A 54 14.09 -12.19 -1.81
C ASP A 54 14.33 -11.12 -2.89
N ARG A 55 14.42 -11.54 -4.16
CA ARG A 55 14.62 -10.64 -5.29
C ARG A 55 13.40 -9.77 -5.59
N ALA A 56 12.20 -10.32 -5.45
CA ALA A 56 10.97 -9.62 -5.80
C ALA A 56 10.41 -8.77 -4.64
N SER A 57 10.79 -9.07 -3.39
CA SER A 57 10.20 -8.50 -2.18
C SER A 57 10.27 -6.97 -2.13
N PRO A 58 11.34 -6.27 -2.56
CA PRO A 58 11.34 -4.81 -2.52
C PRO A 58 10.25 -4.25 -3.44
N ALA A 59 10.13 -4.80 -4.66
CA ALA A 59 9.14 -4.37 -5.63
C ALA A 59 7.70 -4.78 -5.23
N LEU A 60 7.53 -5.99 -4.71
CA LEU A 60 6.22 -6.50 -4.29
C LEU A 60 5.70 -5.79 -3.04
N LEU A 61 6.55 -5.58 -2.04
CA LEU A 61 6.16 -4.97 -0.76
C LEU A 61 6.03 -3.45 -0.93
N LEU A 62 7.09 -2.74 -1.34
CA LEU A 62 7.05 -1.29 -1.46
C LEU A 62 6.26 -0.85 -2.70
N GLY A 63 6.54 -1.44 -3.86
CA GLY A 63 5.84 -1.09 -5.10
C GLY A 63 4.36 -1.42 -5.03
N GLY A 64 4.00 -2.58 -4.45
CA GLY A 64 2.60 -2.94 -4.20
C GLY A 64 1.87 -1.92 -3.33
N LEU A 65 2.48 -1.51 -2.21
CA LEU A 65 1.87 -0.52 -1.31
C LEU A 65 1.79 0.88 -1.93
N VAL A 66 2.82 1.33 -2.65
CA VAL A 66 2.80 2.63 -3.36
C VAL A 66 1.69 2.64 -4.41
N MET A 67 1.55 1.55 -5.18
CA MET A 67 0.49 1.43 -6.18
C MET A 67 -0.90 1.35 -5.52
N ALA A 68 -1.06 0.59 -4.44
CA ALA A 68 -2.32 0.52 -3.69
C ALA A 68 -2.73 1.91 -3.17
N LEU A 69 -1.78 2.65 -2.59
CA LEU A 69 -1.99 4.00 -2.11
C LEU A 69 -2.38 4.94 -3.25
N ALA A 70 -1.61 4.96 -4.35
CA ALA A 70 -1.85 5.83 -5.50
C ALA A 70 -3.23 5.58 -6.13
N LEU A 71 -3.59 4.31 -6.36
CA LEU A 71 -4.89 3.93 -6.94
C LEU A 71 -6.06 4.36 -6.06
N ASN A 72 -5.95 4.19 -4.74
CA ASN A 72 -7.03 4.51 -3.82
C ASN A 72 -7.12 6.01 -3.53
N VAL A 73 -6.00 6.72 -3.45
CA VAL A 73 -5.97 8.19 -3.40
C VAL A 73 -6.62 8.74 -4.66
N TYR A 74 -6.26 8.25 -5.85
CA TYR A 74 -6.90 8.65 -7.11
C TYR A 74 -8.41 8.41 -7.11
N ALA A 75 -8.86 7.31 -6.50
CA ALA A 75 -10.28 6.96 -6.46
C ALA A 75 -11.11 7.80 -5.47
N VAL A 76 -10.46 8.33 -4.43
CA VAL A 76 -11.09 9.18 -3.40
C VAL A 76 -10.94 10.66 -3.71
N ALA A 77 -9.84 11.06 -4.34
CA ALA A 77 -9.58 12.41 -4.79
C ALA A 77 -10.43 12.70 -6.03
N ASP A 78 -11.66 13.17 -5.81
CA ASP A 78 -12.41 13.82 -6.89
C ASP A 78 -11.78 15.19 -7.14
N LEU A 79 -10.68 15.16 -7.90
CA LEU A 79 -9.98 16.32 -8.42
C LEU A 79 -10.85 16.94 -9.51
N SER A 80 -11.92 17.63 -9.10
CA SER A 80 -12.66 18.53 -9.97
C SER A 80 -11.84 19.80 -10.18
N VAL A 81 -10.87 19.74 -11.10
CA VAL A 81 -10.22 20.94 -11.63
C VAL A 81 -11.21 21.59 -12.59
N ARG A 82 -12.10 22.44 -12.05
CA ARG A 82 -12.96 23.25 -12.89
C ARG A 82 -12.13 24.45 -13.34
N ARG A 83 -11.82 24.51 -14.63
CA ARG A 83 -11.21 25.70 -15.24
C ARG A 83 -12.29 26.78 -15.29
N GLU A 84 -12.38 27.59 -14.24
CA GLU A 84 -13.12 28.85 -14.30
C GLU A 84 -12.25 29.89 -15.01
N GLN A 85 -12.91 30.72 -15.82
CA GLN A 85 -12.34 31.45 -16.97
C GLN A 85 -11.10 32.31 -16.68
N ASP A 86 -10.75 32.61 -15.43
CA ASP A 86 -9.53 33.35 -15.04
C ASP A 86 -8.86 32.86 -13.74
N ALA A 87 -9.25 31.71 -13.18
CA ALA A 87 -8.65 31.21 -11.94
C ALA A 87 -8.67 29.67 -11.84
N TYR A 88 -7.55 29.10 -11.40
CA TYR A 88 -7.48 27.68 -11.02
C TYR A 88 -8.12 27.47 -9.64
N ALA A 89 -9.45 27.39 -9.59
CA ALA A 89 -10.16 26.99 -8.37
C ALA A 89 -10.18 25.46 -8.26
N GLY A 90 -9.17 24.88 -7.60
CA GLY A 90 -9.13 23.45 -7.30
C GLY A 90 -10.06 23.10 -6.13
N ARG A 91 -11.20 22.45 -6.39
CA ARG A 91 -12.05 21.90 -5.33
C ARG A 91 -11.77 20.40 -5.20
N VAL A 92 -11.15 20.00 -4.09
CA VAL A 92 -10.95 18.58 -3.75
C VAL A 92 -12.18 18.09 -2.99
N ARG A 93 -13.00 17.24 -3.61
CA ARG A 93 -14.08 16.56 -2.92
C ARG A 93 -13.61 15.16 -2.54
N VAL A 94 -13.44 14.92 -1.24
CA VAL A 94 -13.17 13.58 -0.71
C VAL A 94 -14.52 12.86 -0.61
N ALA A 95 -14.80 11.95 -1.54
CA ALA A 95 -15.96 11.08 -1.40
C ALA A 95 -15.74 10.15 -0.20
N ARG A 96 -16.71 10.05 0.72
CA ARG A 96 -16.68 9.09 1.84
C ARG A 96 -16.74 7.66 1.29
N ARG A 97 -15.60 7.11 0.92
CA ARG A 97 -15.45 5.74 0.41
C ARG A 97 -14.60 4.94 1.39
N VAL A 98 -15.29 4.36 2.37
CA VAL A 98 -14.66 3.69 3.52
C VAL A 98 -13.64 2.64 3.10
N ALA A 99 -13.96 1.80 2.09
CA ALA A 99 -13.04 0.77 1.62
C ALA A 99 -11.71 1.36 1.08
N ASN A 100 -11.78 2.37 0.22
CA ASN A 100 -10.58 3.02 -0.30
C ASN A 100 -9.78 3.73 0.80
N LEU A 101 -10.47 4.34 1.78
CA LEU A 101 -9.82 4.98 2.93
C LEU A 101 -9.08 3.97 3.81
N ILE A 102 -9.66 2.78 4.04
CA ILE A 102 -9.00 1.69 4.76
C ILE A 102 -7.73 1.26 4.03
N VAL A 103 -7.79 1.08 2.70
CA VAL A 103 -6.61 0.72 1.91
C VAL A 103 -5.55 1.83 1.97
N ILE A 104 -5.95 3.10 1.85
CA ILE A 104 -5.03 4.24 1.98
C ILE A 104 -4.32 4.21 3.34
N ALA A 105 -5.09 4.11 4.43
CA ALA A 105 -4.55 4.12 5.78
C ALA A 105 -3.61 2.93 6.03
N GLY A 106 -4.04 1.72 5.64
CA GLY A 106 -3.22 0.51 5.76
C GLY A 106 -1.95 0.58 4.91
N SER A 107 -2.05 1.07 3.66
CA SER A 107 -0.89 1.22 2.79
C SER A 107 0.11 2.24 3.33
N ALA A 108 -0.38 3.39 3.80
CA ALA A 108 0.47 4.42 4.39
C ALA A 108 1.19 3.90 5.65
N LEU A 109 0.46 3.23 6.55
CA LEU A 109 1.04 2.65 7.77
C LEU A 109 2.14 1.63 7.45
N LEU A 110 1.86 0.68 6.56
CA LEU A 110 2.83 -0.35 6.20
C LEU A 110 4.04 0.24 5.46
N LEU A 111 3.83 1.26 4.62
CA LEU A 111 4.94 1.99 4.01
C LEU A 111 5.82 2.65 5.06
N THR A 112 5.24 3.31 6.07
CA THR A 112 6.01 3.90 7.17
C THR A 112 6.84 2.85 7.89
N VAL A 113 6.28 1.68 8.19
CA VAL A 113 7.01 0.57 8.83
C VAL A 113 8.17 0.10 7.96
N LEU A 114 7.92 -0.19 6.68
CA LEU A 114 8.95 -0.73 5.78
C LEU A 114 10.04 0.29 5.44
N LEU A 115 9.67 1.56 5.21
CA LEU A 115 10.63 2.63 4.97
C LEU A 115 11.43 2.95 6.22
N GLY A 116 10.80 2.93 7.40
CA GLY A 116 11.48 3.07 8.68
C GLY A 116 12.50 1.95 8.89
N TYR A 117 12.12 0.70 8.65
CA TYR A 117 13.03 -0.44 8.67
C TYR A 117 14.21 -0.24 7.71
N LEU A 118 13.93 0.13 6.45
CA LEU A 118 14.97 0.34 5.45
C LEU A 118 15.91 1.50 5.83
N PHE A 119 15.38 2.57 6.41
CA PHE A 119 16.18 3.69 6.89
C PHE A 119 17.10 3.27 8.03
N VAL A 120 16.57 2.59 9.05
CA VAL A 120 17.38 2.09 10.17
C VAL A 120 18.46 1.13 9.67
N GLU A 121 18.12 0.20 8.78
CA GLU A 121 19.06 -0.78 8.22
C GLU A 121 20.22 -0.14 7.45
N ASN A 122 19.98 0.99 6.77
CA ASN A 122 20.98 1.66 5.94
C ASN A 122 21.77 2.75 6.66
N PHE A 123 21.21 3.37 7.71
CA PHE A 123 21.81 4.53 8.39
C PHE A 123 22.23 4.25 9.84
N ALA A 124 21.88 3.10 10.42
CA ALA A 124 22.41 2.71 11.72
C ALA A 124 23.94 2.50 11.62
N PRO A 125 24.74 3.11 12.52
CA PRO A 125 26.16 2.82 12.58
C PRO A 125 26.36 1.33 12.85
N ARG A 126 27.08 0.66 11.94
CA ARG A 126 27.49 -0.74 12.10
C ARG A 126 28.70 -0.86 13.01
#